data_AF-A0A6C1K9H2-F1
#
_entry.id   AF-A0A6C1K9H2-F1
#
_cell.length_a   1.000
_cell.length_b   1.000
_cell.length_c   1.000
_cell.angle_alpha   90.00
_cell.angle_beta   90.00
_cell.angle_gamma   90.00
#
_symmetry.space_group_name_H-M   'P 1'
#
loop_
_entity.id
_entity.type
_entity.pdbx_description
1 polymer ?
#
loop_
_entity_poly.entity_id
_entity_poly.type
_entity_poly.pdbx_seq_one_letter_code
_entity_poly.pdbx_strand_id
1 'polypeptide(L)'
;MSFPSDGMTRFFPLSQRLARAMSRDSRRLCQALLVLCAAVPAVSLFPDAAAAEFRLCNRTQSRIGIALGYKDGDIWTTEGWWNVSANSCETLLRGELTARFYYLYAVDYDQGGEWAGKAYMCTREKEFTIKAADDCLARGFDRTGFFEVDTQEQKAWTVQLTESGQSKPAQANVPPPPPPPPRPR
;
A
#
# COMPACT_ATOMS: atom_id res chain seq x y z
N MET A 1 -18.84 -100.77 -21.73
CA MET A 1 -18.70 -99.55 -22.55
C MET A 1 -17.53 -98.76 -21.98
N SER A 2 -16.48 -98.64 -22.79
CA SER A 2 -15.43 -97.59 -22.80
C SER A 2 -14.65 -97.26 -21.52
N PHE A 3 -13.41 -97.77 -21.47
CA PHE A 3 -12.20 -97.04 -21.02
C PHE A 3 -11.94 -95.83 -21.97
N PRO A 4 -11.04 -94.82 -21.73
CA PRO A 4 -9.78 -94.94 -20.97
C PRO A 4 -9.19 -93.66 -20.29
N SER A 5 -8.02 -93.86 -19.67
CA SER A 5 -6.73 -93.13 -19.76
C SER A 5 -6.51 -91.62 -19.49
N ASP A 6 -5.38 -91.44 -18.77
CA ASP A 6 -4.25 -90.53 -19.00
C ASP A 6 -4.33 -89.04 -18.64
N GLY A 7 -3.36 -88.61 -17.83
CA GLY A 7 -3.17 -87.20 -17.48
C GLY A 7 -2.00 -86.96 -16.52
N MET A 8 -0.81 -87.24 -17.00
CA MET A 8 0.48 -87.22 -16.32
C MET A 8 0.96 -85.83 -15.82
N THR A 9 1.64 -85.83 -14.67
CA THR A 9 2.81 -85.00 -14.28
C THR A 9 2.75 -83.48 -14.07
N ARG A 10 3.31 -83.12 -12.89
CA ARG A 10 4.33 -82.09 -12.57
C ARG A 10 3.91 -80.62 -12.71
N PHE A 11 4.09 -79.85 -11.63
CA PHE A 11 5.23 -78.95 -11.46
C PHE A 11 5.16 -78.27 -10.07
N PHE A 12 6.19 -78.50 -9.26
CA PHE A 12 6.68 -77.62 -8.18
C PHE A 12 7.03 -76.22 -8.76
N PRO A 13 7.44 -75.18 -7.98
CA PRO A 13 7.32 -74.90 -6.54
C PRO A 13 7.02 -73.40 -6.23
N LEU A 14 7.14 -73.05 -4.95
CA LEU A 14 7.70 -71.80 -4.42
C LEU A 14 7.21 -70.48 -5.00
N SER A 15 6.22 -69.87 -4.35
CA SER A 15 6.20 -68.42 -4.20
C SER A 15 5.05 -67.98 -3.31
N GLN A 16 5.43 -67.44 -2.14
CA GLN A 16 4.83 -66.21 -1.59
C GLN A 16 3.44 -66.38 -0.93
N ARG A 17 3.19 -65.95 0.30
CA ARG A 17 3.86 -65.00 1.18
C ARG A 17 3.49 -65.36 2.61
N LEU A 18 4.50 -65.24 3.47
CA LEU A 18 4.39 -65.10 4.91
C LEU A 18 3.33 -64.07 5.31
N ALA A 19 2.90 -64.19 6.57
CA ALA A 19 2.11 -63.25 7.36
C ALA A 19 0.59 -63.44 7.32
N ARG A 20 0.13 -64.66 7.63
CA ARG A 20 -1.06 -64.80 8.47
C ARG A 20 -0.63 -64.74 9.94
N ALA A 21 -1.37 -63.91 10.67
CA ALA A 21 -1.54 -63.90 12.11
C ALA A 21 -0.37 -63.37 12.94
N MET A 22 -0.42 -62.08 13.30
CA MET A 22 -0.19 -61.66 14.70
C MET A 22 -1.06 -60.45 15.08
N SER A 23 -1.79 -60.65 16.17
CA SER A 23 -2.26 -59.70 17.20
C SER A 23 -3.27 -58.59 16.85
N ARG A 24 -4.55 -58.95 17.01
CA ARG A 24 -5.69 -58.03 17.21
C ARG A 24 -5.58 -57.16 18.47
N ASP A 25 -4.64 -57.42 19.37
CA ASP A 25 -4.55 -56.77 20.69
C ASP A 25 -3.76 -55.45 20.74
N SER A 26 -2.94 -55.13 19.73
CA SER A 26 -2.10 -53.92 19.76
C SER A 26 -2.86 -52.61 19.45
N ARG A 27 -4.12 -52.70 19.02
CA ARG A 27 -4.89 -51.54 18.52
C ARG A 27 -5.49 -50.66 19.62
N ARG A 28 -5.68 -51.15 20.84
CA ARG A 28 -6.35 -50.38 21.91
C ARG A 28 -5.41 -49.46 22.68
N LEU A 29 -4.12 -49.79 22.74
CA LEU A 29 -3.13 -49.00 23.49
C LEU A 29 -2.61 -47.78 22.71
N CYS A 30 -2.58 -47.82 21.37
CA CYS A 30 -2.20 -46.65 20.56
C CYS A 30 -3.30 -45.58 20.45
N GLN A 31 -4.56 -45.87 20.77
CA GLN A 31 -5.63 -44.86 20.72
C GLN A 31 -5.61 -43.89 21.92
N ALA A 32 -4.96 -44.25 23.03
CA ALA A 32 -4.92 -43.40 24.21
C ALA A 32 -3.82 -42.31 24.17
N LEU A 33 -2.87 -42.38 23.23
CA LEU A 33 -1.73 -41.45 23.15
C LEU A 33 -1.85 -40.38 22.05
N LEU A 34 -2.88 -40.43 21.20
CA LEU A 34 -3.10 -39.45 20.11
C LEU A 34 -3.99 -38.26 20.49
N VAL A 35 -4.29 -38.06 21.78
CA VAL A 35 -5.14 -36.94 22.23
C VAL A 35 -4.32 -35.73 22.71
N LEU A 36 -2.98 -35.83 22.82
CA LEU A 36 -2.17 -34.80 23.48
C LEU A 36 -1.47 -33.76 22.58
N CYS A 37 -1.65 -33.77 21.25
CA CYS A 37 -0.91 -32.86 20.34
C CYS A 37 -1.76 -31.79 19.64
N ALA A 38 -3.02 -31.59 20.00
CA ALA A 38 -3.91 -30.65 19.31
C ALA A 38 -4.00 -29.24 19.96
N ALA A 39 -2.97 -28.80 20.68
CA ALA A 39 -2.88 -27.42 21.20
C ALA A 39 -1.81 -26.63 20.43
N VAL A 40 -2.04 -26.42 19.14
CA VAL A 40 -1.35 -25.36 18.40
C VAL A 40 -2.04 -24.06 18.80
N PRO A 41 -1.38 -23.10 19.48
CA PRO A 41 -1.96 -21.80 19.67
C PRO A 41 -2.06 -21.16 18.28
N ALA A 42 -3.28 -21.05 17.77
CA ALA A 42 -3.58 -20.24 16.61
C ALA A 42 -3.18 -18.80 16.95
N VAL A 43 -1.99 -18.39 16.53
CA VAL A 43 -1.58 -16.99 16.55
C VAL A 43 -2.48 -16.29 15.54
N SER A 44 -3.55 -15.67 16.06
CA SER A 44 -4.44 -14.82 15.30
C SER A 44 -3.64 -13.64 14.76
N LEU A 45 -3.21 -13.72 13.51
CA LEU A 45 -2.86 -12.54 12.73
C LEU A 45 -4.17 -11.77 12.56
N PHE A 46 -4.40 -10.76 13.41
CA PHE A 46 -5.51 -9.83 13.20
C PHE A 46 -5.23 -9.11 11.88
N PRO A 47 -6.06 -9.28 10.83
CA PRO A 47 -6.01 -8.35 9.73
C PRO A 47 -6.37 -7.00 10.31
N ASP A 48 -5.46 -6.02 10.20
CA ASP A 48 -5.81 -4.61 10.41
C ASP A 48 -7.05 -4.36 9.56
N ALA A 49 -8.13 -3.89 10.19
CA ALA A 49 -9.38 -3.66 9.50
C ALA A 49 -9.06 -2.88 8.22
N ALA A 50 -9.48 -3.39 7.06
CA ALA A 50 -9.31 -2.72 5.79
C ALA A 50 -10.15 -1.45 5.80
N ALA A 51 -9.64 -0.42 6.49
CA ALA A 51 -10.20 0.89 6.51
C ALA A 51 -10.08 1.40 5.08
N ALA A 52 -11.21 1.82 4.53
CA ALA A 52 -11.19 2.64 3.36
C ALA A 52 -10.62 3.99 3.81
N GLU A 53 -9.40 4.32 3.39
CA GLU A 53 -8.69 5.51 3.82
C GLU A 53 -7.75 6.02 2.72
N PHE A 54 -7.51 7.33 2.71
CA PHE A 54 -6.49 7.95 1.86
C PHE A 54 -5.21 8.10 2.65
N ARG A 55 -4.17 7.36 2.28
CA ARG A 55 -2.87 7.38 2.95
C ARG A 55 -1.80 7.98 2.06
N LEU A 56 -0.84 8.63 2.68
CA LEU A 56 0.35 9.13 2.02
C LEU A 56 1.58 8.62 2.75
N CYS A 57 2.46 7.96 2.00
CA CYS A 57 3.75 7.47 2.45
C CYS A 57 4.85 8.39 1.96
N ASN A 58 5.51 9.06 2.90
CA ASN A 58 6.72 9.81 2.65
C ASN A 58 7.90 8.84 2.53
N ARG A 59 8.47 8.69 1.33
CA ARG A 59 9.67 7.88 1.08
C ARG A 59 10.94 8.72 0.95
N THR A 60 10.88 10.01 1.29
CA THR A 60 12.04 10.89 1.34
C THR A 60 12.72 10.80 2.71
N GLN A 61 13.92 11.39 2.80
CA GLN A 61 14.67 11.51 4.05
C GLN A 61 14.30 12.76 4.86
N SER A 62 13.45 13.61 4.33
CA SER A 62 13.02 14.87 4.95
C SER A 62 11.62 14.75 5.53
N ARG A 63 11.28 15.65 6.46
CA ARG A 63 9.90 15.90 6.87
C ARG A 63 9.19 16.72 5.82
N ILE A 64 7.96 16.33 5.51
CA ILE A 64 7.14 16.99 4.51
C ILE A 64 5.84 17.52 5.11
N GLY A 65 5.41 18.68 4.65
CA GLY A 65 4.08 19.22 4.87
C GLY A 65 3.18 18.87 3.71
N ILE A 66 1.94 18.46 3.97
CA ILE A 66 0.99 18.07 2.93
C ILE A 66 -0.27 18.93 3.05
N ALA A 67 -0.80 19.33 1.90
CA ALA A 67 -2.15 19.84 1.73
C ALA A 67 -2.89 18.95 0.71
N LEU A 68 -4.19 18.77 0.92
CA LEU A 68 -5.07 17.92 0.13
C LEU A 68 -6.31 18.70 -0.28
N GLY A 69 -6.62 18.65 -1.57
CA GLY A 69 -7.85 19.14 -2.16
C GLY A 69 -8.71 17.99 -2.66
N TYR A 70 -10.00 18.06 -2.40
CA TYR A 70 -10.97 17.09 -2.90
C TYR A 70 -12.31 17.79 -3.18
N LYS A 71 -13.15 17.12 -3.97
CA LYS A 71 -14.50 17.60 -4.26
C LYS A 71 -15.48 16.89 -3.33
N ASP A 72 -16.12 17.65 -2.44
CA ASP A 72 -17.20 17.17 -1.58
C ASP A 72 -18.54 17.54 -2.22
N GLY A 73 -19.12 16.59 -2.94
CA GLY A 73 -20.28 16.82 -3.81
C GLY A 73 -19.95 17.83 -4.93
N ASP A 74 -20.47 19.05 -4.80
CA ASP A 74 -20.24 20.15 -5.75
C ASP A 74 -19.28 21.22 -5.25
N ILE A 75 -18.76 21.07 -4.02
CA ILE A 75 -17.89 22.06 -3.40
C ILE A 75 -16.45 21.55 -3.40
N TRP A 76 -15.52 22.39 -3.87
CA TRP A 76 -14.10 22.15 -3.68
C TRP A 76 -13.70 22.45 -2.25
N THR A 77 -13.09 21.49 -1.58
CA THR A 77 -12.57 21.62 -0.22
C THR A 77 -11.06 21.38 -0.25
N THR A 78 -10.30 22.26 0.38
CA THR A 78 -8.86 22.07 0.62
C THR A 78 -8.56 22.06 2.11
N GLU A 79 -7.69 21.15 2.51
CA GLU A 79 -7.28 20.91 3.88
C GLU A 79 -5.76 20.80 3.95
N GLY A 80 -5.19 21.10 5.11
CA GLY A 80 -3.75 21.07 5.39
C GLY A 80 -3.49 21.69 6.77
N TRP A 81 -2.29 21.69 7.34
CA TRP A 81 -1.08 21.03 6.89
C TRP A 81 -0.87 19.77 7.72
N TRP A 82 -0.80 18.61 7.06
CA TRP A 82 -0.33 17.39 7.72
C TRP A 82 1.19 17.38 7.72
N ASN A 83 1.79 17.07 8.86
CA ASN A 83 3.24 16.94 8.98
C ASN A 83 3.60 15.46 9.00
N VAL A 84 4.34 15.00 7.99
CA VAL A 84 4.70 13.60 7.82
C VAL A 84 6.20 13.45 7.92
N SER A 85 6.63 12.57 8.83
CA SER A 85 8.04 12.32 9.08
C SER A 85 8.69 11.57 7.92
N ALA A 86 10.02 11.65 7.83
CA ALA A 86 10.79 10.88 6.85
C ALA A 86 10.48 9.38 6.95
N ASN A 87 10.37 8.69 5.81
CA ASN A 87 10.10 7.25 5.73
C ASN A 87 8.84 6.76 6.49
N SER A 88 7.87 7.63 6.72
CA SER A 88 6.62 7.31 7.45
C SER A 88 5.39 7.45 6.56
N CYS A 89 4.27 6.82 6.96
CA CYS A 89 3.00 6.95 6.28
C CYS A 89 1.94 7.52 7.22
N GLU A 90 1.16 8.48 6.73
CA GLU A 90 0.09 9.13 7.47
C GLU A 90 -1.24 9.00 6.72
N THR A 91 -2.35 8.98 7.45
CA THR A 91 -3.69 8.95 6.87
C THR A 91 -4.23 10.37 6.79
N LEU A 92 -4.46 10.86 5.57
CA LEU A 92 -4.97 12.22 5.33
C LEU A 92 -6.49 12.28 5.47
N LEU A 93 -7.21 11.33 4.87
CA LEU A 93 -8.66 11.17 4.98
C LEU A 93 -8.99 9.79 5.55
N ARG A 94 -9.86 9.79 6.57
CA ARG A 94 -10.44 8.56 7.13
C ARG A 94 -11.82 8.32 6.52
N GLY A 95 -12.11 7.07 6.17
CA GLY A 95 -13.40 6.69 5.61
C GLY A 95 -13.35 6.49 4.08
N GLU A 96 -14.44 5.94 3.55
CA GLU A 96 -14.54 5.59 2.14
C GLU A 96 -14.36 6.79 1.23
N LEU A 97 -13.43 6.68 0.28
CA LEU A 97 -13.20 7.70 -0.73
C LEU A 97 -14.41 7.78 -1.67
N THR A 98 -15.02 8.96 -1.73
CA THR A 98 -16.21 9.24 -2.57
C THR A 98 -15.83 9.85 -3.91
N ALA A 99 -14.73 10.61 -3.97
CA ALA A 99 -14.20 11.18 -5.20
C ALA A 99 -13.23 10.23 -5.90
N ARG A 100 -13.11 10.34 -7.23
CA ARG A 100 -12.10 9.65 -8.03
C ARG A 100 -10.76 10.38 -8.03
N PHE A 101 -10.80 11.70 -8.13
CA PHE A 101 -9.62 12.55 -8.23
C PHE A 101 -9.39 13.29 -6.93
N TYR A 102 -8.17 13.17 -6.41
CA TYR A 102 -7.68 13.93 -5.27
C TYR A 102 -6.51 14.78 -5.71
N TYR A 103 -6.38 15.96 -5.12
CA TYR A 103 -5.36 16.94 -5.48
C TYR A 103 -4.41 17.07 -4.30
N LEU A 104 -3.12 16.89 -4.49
CA LEU A 104 -2.14 16.99 -3.42
C LEU A 104 -1.12 18.08 -3.69
N TYR A 105 -0.66 18.68 -2.62
CA TYR A 105 0.48 19.56 -2.61
C TYR A 105 1.35 19.17 -1.42
N ALA A 106 2.66 19.10 -1.63
CA ALA A 106 3.57 18.83 -0.52
C ALA A 106 4.79 19.75 -0.56
N VAL A 107 5.36 20.03 0.60
CA VAL A 107 6.54 20.87 0.77
C VAL A 107 7.56 20.11 1.61
N ASP A 108 8.81 20.11 1.18
CA ASP A 108 9.92 19.59 1.98
C ASP A 108 10.40 20.69 2.93
N TYR A 109 10.30 20.43 4.24
CA TYR A 109 10.69 21.39 5.27
C TYR A 109 12.20 21.40 5.57
N ASP A 110 12.93 20.34 5.24
CA ASP A 110 14.34 20.20 5.63
C ASP A 110 15.28 20.55 4.47
N GLN A 111 15.05 20.03 3.25
CA GLN A 111 15.87 20.33 2.08
C GLN A 111 15.30 21.45 1.19
N GLY A 112 14.03 21.79 1.39
CA GLY A 112 13.34 22.75 0.54
C GLY A 112 12.97 22.15 -0.81
N GLY A 113 11.79 22.53 -1.29
CA GLY A 113 11.24 22.04 -2.56
C GLY A 113 9.79 21.64 -2.39
N GLU A 114 9.08 21.46 -3.50
CA GLU A 114 7.63 21.24 -3.46
C GLU A 114 7.19 20.18 -4.47
N TRP A 115 6.18 19.40 -4.12
CA TRP A 115 5.43 18.59 -5.08
C TRP A 115 4.21 19.39 -5.47
N ALA A 116 4.36 20.13 -6.57
CA ALA A 116 3.33 21.00 -7.12
C ALA A 116 2.81 20.48 -8.46
N GLY A 117 1.58 20.86 -8.79
CA GLY A 117 0.97 20.56 -10.09
C GLY A 117 0.25 21.78 -10.68
N LYS A 118 -0.67 21.51 -11.61
CA LYS A 118 -1.34 22.55 -12.41
C LYS A 118 -2.73 22.93 -11.87
N ALA A 119 -3.25 22.19 -10.89
CA ALA A 119 -4.57 22.43 -10.32
C ALA A 119 -4.48 23.48 -9.21
N TYR A 120 -4.86 24.72 -9.50
CA TYR A 120 -4.75 25.80 -8.52
C TYR A 120 -5.90 25.79 -7.52
N MET A 121 -5.58 25.80 -6.22
CA MET A 121 -6.54 25.87 -5.13
C MET A 121 -6.04 26.78 -4.00
N CYS A 122 -6.90 27.09 -3.04
CA CYS A 122 -6.58 27.97 -1.93
C CYS A 122 -5.85 27.24 -0.79
N THR A 123 -4.81 27.87 -0.25
CA THR A 123 -4.07 27.38 0.93
C THR A 123 -3.81 28.52 1.92
N ARG A 124 -3.32 28.19 3.11
CA ARG A 124 -2.89 29.15 4.14
C ARG A 124 -1.62 28.67 4.81
N GLU A 125 -0.94 29.55 5.54
CA GLU A 125 0.32 29.23 6.24
C GLU A 125 0.18 28.21 7.39
N LYS A 126 -0.94 28.25 8.13
CA LYS A 126 -1.22 27.35 9.27
C LYS A 126 -2.24 26.29 8.88
N GLU A 127 -2.49 25.32 9.76
CA GLU A 127 -3.57 24.34 9.57
C GLU A 127 -4.91 25.02 9.20
N PHE A 128 -5.57 24.48 8.19
CA PHE A 128 -6.70 25.06 7.50
C PHE A 128 -7.65 24.01 6.92
N THR A 129 -8.91 24.42 6.82
CA THR A 129 -9.94 23.79 5.99
C THR A 129 -10.66 24.91 5.27
N ILE A 130 -10.56 24.96 3.95
CA ILE A 130 -11.13 26.02 3.12
C ILE A 130 -12.11 25.37 2.15
N LYS A 131 -13.36 25.86 2.18
CA LYS A 131 -14.37 25.53 1.17
C LYS A 131 -14.37 26.60 0.08
N ALA A 132 -14.64 26.16 -1.14
CA ALA A 132 -14.54 26.88 -2.40
C ALA A 132 -13.10 27.29 -2.77
N ALA A 133 -12.72 26.97 -4.01
CA ALA A 133 -11.41 27.27 -4.58
C ALA A 133 -11.34 28.65 -5.27
N ASP A 134 -12.40 29.44 -5.20
CA ASP A 134 -12.51 30.74 -5.86
C ASP A 134 -11.96 31.89 -5.00
N ASP A 135 -11.47 32.92 -5.67
CA ASP A 135 -11.01 34.19 -5.10
C ASP A 135 -10.03 34.08 -3.93
N CYS A 136 -9.10 33.11 -3.96
CA CYS A 136 -8.15 32.83 -2.87
C CYS A 136 -7.47 34.11 -2.35
N LEU A 137 -6.86 34.88 -3.25
CA LEU A 137 -6.11 36.10 -2.90
C LEU A 137 -7.00 37.18 -2.27
N ALA A 138 -8.21 37.39 -2.80
CA ALA A 138 -9.15 38.39 -2.26
C ALA A 138 -9.68 37.99 -0.87
N ARG A 139 -9.70 36.69 -0.58
CA ARG A 139 -10.07 36.13 0.74
C ARG A 139 -8.89 36.05 1.72
N GLY A 140 -7.69 36.46 1.29
CA GLY A 140 -6.46 36.42 2.09
C GLY A 140 -5.80 35.04 2.16
N PHE A 141 -6.01 34.20 1.14
CA PHE A 141 -5.39 32.88 0.99
C PHE A 141 -4.37 32.90 -0.15
N ASP A 142 -3.44 31.96 -0.07
CA ASP A 142 -2.48 31.74 -1.13
C ASP A 142 -3.08 30.88 -2.24
N ARG A 143 -2.61 31.09 -3.47
CA ARG A 143 -2.98 30.30 -4.63
C ARG A 143 -1.86 29.30 -4.93
N THR A 144 -2.09 28.03 -4.62
CA THR A 144 -1.09 26.97 -4.73
C THR A 144 -1.48 25.95 -5.78
N GLY A 145 -0.50 25.41 -6.51
CA GLY A 145 -0.70 24.41 -7.54
C GLY A 145 -0.58 22.98 -7.00
N PHE A 146 -1.67 22.23 -7.04
CA PHE A 146 -1.75 20.83 -6.62
C PHE A 146 -1.56 19.90 -7.82
N PHE A 147 -0.95 18.74 -7.59
CA PHE A 147 -0.89 17.64 -8.54
C PHE A 147 -2.07 16.70 -8.36
N GLU A 148 -2.55 16.16 -9.46
CA GLU A 148 -3.72 15.28 -9.47
C GLU A 148 -3.31 13.83 -9.21
N VAL A 149 -4.10 13.14 -8.40
CA VAL A 149 -4.01 11.71 -8.11
C VAL A 149 -5.33 11.07 -8.49
N ASP A 150 -5.29 10.20 -9.51
CA ASP A 150 -6.41 9.35 -9.90
C ASP A 150 -6.41 8.08 -9.04
N THR A 151 -7.45 7.92 -8.23
CA THR A 151 -7.64 6.74 -7.37
C THR A 151 -8.35 5.60 -8.09
N GLN A 152 -8.75 5.78 -9.36
CA GLN A 152 -9.50 4.80 -10.15
C GLN A 152 -10.79 4.32 -9.44
N GLU A 153 -11.46 5.22 -8.73
CA GLU A 153 -12.71 4.96 -7.99
C GLU A 153 -12.54 3.92 -6.87
N GLN A 154 -11.31 3.73 -6.40
CA GLN A 154 -11.01 2.86 -5.27
C GLN A 154 -11.43 3.54 -3.96
N LYS A 155 -11.99 2.76 -3.05
CA LYS A 155 -12.42 3.23 -1.73
C LYS A 155 -11.24 3.53 -0.80
N ALA A 156 -10.07 2.97 -1.06
CA ALA A 156 -8.83 3.20 -0.33
C ALA A 156 -7.70 3.45 -1.32
N TRP A 157 -6.81 4.38 -1.01
CA TRP A 157 -5.68 4.69 -1.89
C TRP A 157 -4.45 5.10 -1.08
N THR A 158 -3.27 4.68 -1.54
CA THR A 158 -1.99 5.08 -0.94
C THR A 158 -1.11 5.77 -1.97
N VAL A 159 -0.76 7.02 -1.71
CA VAL A 159 0.21 7.79 -2.51
C VAL A 159 1.61 7.60 -1.91
N GLN A 160 2.62 7.41 -2.76
CA GLN A 160 4.01 7.39 -2.32
C GLN A 160 4.72 8.64 -2.86
N LEU A 161 5.24 9.46 -1.96
CA LEU A 161 6.04 10.64 -2.33
C LEU A 161 7.52 10.30 -2.28
N THR A 162 8.20 10.57 -3.39
CA THR A 162 9.65 10.41 -3.57
C THR A 162 10.26 11.72 -4.07
N GLU A 163 11.55 11.91 -3.82
CA GLU A 163 12.31 13.10 -4.22
C GLU A 163 12.34 13.32 -5.75
N SER A 164 12.27 12.23 -6.54
CA SER A 164 12.20 12.30 -8.00
C SER A 164 10.96 13.02 -8.54
N GLY A 165 9.89 13.10 -7.75
CA GLY A 165 8.66 13.82 -8.12
C GLY A 165 8.67 15.29 -7.70
N GLN A 166 9.73 15.76 -7.04
CA GLN A 166 9.77 17.09 -6.46
C GLN A 166 10.11 18.13 -7.53
N SER A 167 9.22 19.11 -7.68
CA SER A 167 9.52 20.36 -8.34
C SER A 167 10.37 21.17 -7.39
N LYS A 168 11.67 21.36 -7.68
CA LYS A 168 12.38 22.45 -7.01
C LYS A 168 11.68 23.74 -7.44
N PRO A 169 11.21 24.61 -6.53
CA PRO A 169 10.65 25.89 -6.93
C PRO A 169 11.76 26.55 -7.74
N ALA A 170 11.51 26.74 -9.04
CA ALA A 170 12.39 27.54 -9.86
C ALA A 170 12.50 28.86 -9.12
N GLN A 171 13.72 29.24 -8.73
CA GLN A 171 14.04 30.46 -8.00
C GLN A 171 13.26 31.63 -8.58
N ALA A 172 12.11 31.94 -7.99
CA ALA A 172 11.16 32.87 -8.60
C ALA A 172 11.57 34.34 -8.40
N ASN A 173 12.82 34.63 -8.01
CA ASN A 173 13.33 36.00 -7.84
C ASN A 173 14.87 36.16 -7.90
N VAL A 174 15.64 35.21 -8.48
CA VAL A 174 17.09 35.43 -8.70
C VAL A 174 17.34 35.69 -10.18
N PRO A 175 17.71 36.92 -10.60
CA PRO A 175 18.14 37.19 -11.96
C PRO A 175 19.31 36.25 -12.34
N PRO A 176 19.37 35.76 -13.59
CA PRO A 176 20.50 34.95 -14.02
C PRO A 176 21.82 35.73 -13.83
N PRO A 177 22.92 35.06 -13.42
CA PRO A 177 24.21 35.72 -13.29
C PRO A 177 24.63 36.32 -14.65
N PRO A 178 25.25 37.51 -14.67
CA PRO A 178 25.72 38.12 -15.90
C PRO A 178 26.75 37.23 -16.62
N PRO A 179 26.81 37.25 -17.96
CA PRO A 179 27.78 36.46 -18.70
C PRO A 179 29.23 36.86 -18.33
N PRO A 180 30.19 35.91 -18.37
CA PRO A 180 31.58 36.20 -18.09
C PRO A 180 32.15 37.21 -19.12
N PRO A 181 33.09 38.09 -18.73
CA PRO A 181 33.71 39.04 -19.65
C PRO A 181 34.45 38.29 -20.77
N PRO A 182 34.50 38.86 -21.99
CA PRO A 182 35.27 38.28 -23.09
C PRO A 182 36.74 38.17 -22.68
N ARG A 183 37.36 37.01 -22.95
CA ARG A 183 38.79 36.81 -22.71
C ARG A 183 39.61 37.81 -23.55
N PRO A 184 40.63 38.48 -22.99
CA PRO A 184 41.59 39.25 -23.76
C PRO A 184 42.27 38.34 -24.80
N ARG A 185 42.45 38.85 -26.02
CA ARG A 185 43.19 38.16 -27.09
C ARG A 185 44.69 38.39 -26.92
#